data_AF-A0A327R2X6-F1
#
_entry.id   AF-A0A327R2X6-F1
#
_cell.length_a   1.000
_cell.length_b   1.000
_cell.length_c   1.000
_cell.angle_alpha   90.00
_cell.angle_beta   90.00
_cell.angle_gamma   90.00
#
_symmetry.space_group_name_H-M   'P 1'
#
loop_
_entity.id
_entity.type
_entity.pdbx_description
1 polymer ?
#
loop_
_entity_poly.entity_id
_entity_poly.type
_entity_poly.pdbx_seq_one_letter_code
_entity_poly.pdbx_strand_id
1 'polypeptide(L)'
;MLGLLLGLGLISTAIYAQTIIINLNYCEENVTQEGLYPHPQAHNWFYACYIDQYGMNTVAYQCPEGLWFNPRTQVCDWPWEE
;
A
#
# COMPACT_ATOMS: atom_id res chain seq x y z
N MET A 1 -46.21 4.04 17.98
CA MET A 1 -45.63 4.86 16.89
C MET A 1 -44.18 4.42 16.74
N LEU A 2 -43.91 3.31 16.05
CA LEU A 2 -43.52 3.23 14.63
C LEU A 2 -42.41 4.22 14.21
N GLY A 3 -41.26 3.66 13.85
CA GLY A 3 -40.04 4.28 13.33
C GLY A 3 -38.82 3.58 13.96
N LEU A 4 -38.37 2.38 13.57
CA LEU A 4 -38.03 1.89 12.22
C LEU A 4 -36.89 2.69 11.58
N LEU A 5 -35.69 2.62 12.17
CA LEU A 5 -34.44 2.53 11.41
C LEU A 5 -33.51 1.53 12.10
N LEU A 6 -33.13 0.54 11.31
CA LEU A 6 -32.46 -0.70 11.64
C LEU A 6 -30.94 -0.49 11.74
N GLY A 7 -30.32 -1.15 12.71
CA GLY A 7 -28.96 -1.71 12.60
C GLY A 7 -27.85 -0.85 11.99
N LEU A 8 -27.33 0.16 12.71
CA LEU A 8 -26.03 0.77 12.41
C LEU A 8 -25.10 0.76 13.64
N GLY A 9 -25.26 -0.22 14.52
CA GLY A 9 -24.40 -0.42 15.71
C GLY A 9 -23.19 -1.34 15.49
N LEU A 10 -23.01 -1.91 14.30
CA LEU A 10 -21.91 -2.86 14.02
C LEU A 10 -20.98 -2.46 12.86
N ILE A 11 -21.16 -1.29 12.26
CA ILE A 11 -20.32 -0.82 11.14
C ILE A 11 -19.56 0.48 11.42
N SER A 12 -19.08 0.74 12.63
CA SER A 12 -18.30 1.99 12.85
C SER A 12 -17.12 1.92 13.82
N THR A 13 -16.65 0.74 14.23
CA THR A 13 -15.29 0.59 14.78
C THR A 13 -14.42 -0.34 13.94
N ALA A 14 -15.02 -1.18 13.09
CA ALA A 14 -14.28 -2.03 12.14
C ALA A 14 -13.95 -1.32 10.80
N ILE A 15 -14.61 -0.20 10.47
CA ILE A 15 -14.34 0.53 9.21
C ILE A 15 -13.10 1.44 9.31
N TYR A 16 -12.66 1.77 10.54
CA TYR A 16 -11.44 2.57 10.76
C TYR A 16 -10.18 1.73 11.00
N ALA A 17 -10.28 0.40 11.02
CA ALA A 17 -9.10 -0.43 10.82
C ALA A 17 -8.81 -0.44 9.32
N GLN A 18 -8.12 0.59 8.83
CA GLN A 18 -7.47 0.55 7.51
C GLN A 18 -6.53 -0.65 7.53
N THR A 19 -7.02 -1.80 7.08
CA THR A 19 -6.14 -2.94 6.83
C THR A 19 -5.40 -2.57 5.56
N ILE A 20 -4.10 -2.34 5.66
CA ILE A 20 -3.25 -2.07 4.49
C ILE A 20 -3.35 -3.30 3.59
N ILE A 21 -3.96 -3.15 2.40
CA ILE A 21 -4.10 -4.24 1.43
C ILE A 21 -2.86 -4.24 0.53
N ILE A 22 -1.99 -5.22 0.71
CA ILE A 22 -0.84 -5.43 -0.17
C ILE A 22 -1.29 -6.21 -1.41
N ASN A 23 -1.09 -5.62 -2.60
CA ASN A 23 -1.34 -6.27 -3.88
C ASN A 23 -0.05 -6.93 -4.39
N LEU A 24 0.02 -8.27 -4.32
CA LEU A 24 1.19 -9.04 -4.80
C LEU A 24 1.23 -9.22 -6.32
N ASN A 25 0.25 -8.68 -7.06
CA ASN A 25 0.28 -8.59 -8.53
C ASN A 25 0.49 -7.14 -9.01
N TYR A 26 0.79 -6.21 -8.10
CA TYR A 26 0.88 -4.77 -8.42
C TYR A 26 1.78 -4.49 -9.62
N CYS A 27 2.96 -5.13 -9.69
CA CYS A 27 3.92 -4.85 -10.74
C CYS A 27 3.43 -5.33 -12.11
N GLU A 28 2.81 -6.51 -12.18
CA GLU A 28 2.26 -7.04 -13.43
C GLU A 28 1.13 -6.15 -13.97
N GLU A 29 0.30 -5.60 -13.09
CA GLU A 29 -0.87 -4.81 -13.46
C GLU A 29 -0.55 -3.34 -13.77
N ASN A 30 0.51 -2.77 -13.18
CA ASN A 30 0.71 -1.31 -13.15
C ASN A 30 2.06 -0.82 -13.66
N VAL A 31 3.06 -1.69 -13.86
CA VAL A 31 4.39 -1.26 -14.33
C VAL A 31 4.88 -2.10 -15.50
N THR A 32 5.82 -1.54 -16.27
CA THR A 32 6.44 -2.21 -17.41
C THR A 32 7.96 -2.34 -17.27
N GLN A 33 8.53 -1.82 -16.18
CA GLN A 33 9.96 -1.75 -15.93
C GLN A 33 10.25 -2.19 -14.50
N GLU A 34 11.47 -2.68 -14.27
CA GLU A 34 11.98 -2.99 -12.94
C GLU A 34 12.22 -1.70 -12.15
N GLY A 35 12.08 -1.77 -10.83
CA GLY A 35 12.32 -0.61 -9.96
C GLY A 35 11.57 -0.65 -8.64
N LEU A 36 11.66 0.45 -7.89
CA LEU A 36 10.92 0.64 -6.64
C LEU A 36 9.78 1.63 -6.85
N TYR A 37 8.57 1.22 -6.47
CA TYR A 37 7.33 1.96 -6.71
C TYR A 37 6.57 2.19 -5.41
N PRO A 38 6.01 3.39 -5.16
CA PRO A 38 5.29 3.69 -3.93
C PRO A 38 4.01 2.85 -3.81
N HIS A 39 3.65 2.45 -2.59
CA HIS A 39 2.34 1.86 -2.35
C HIS A 39 1.23 2.93 -2.47
N PRO A 40 0.10 2.66 -3.15
CA PRO A 40 -0.92 3.67 -3.45
C PRO A 40 -1.58 4.35 -2.24
N GLN A 41 -1.60 3.68 -1.08
CA GLN A 41 -2.33 4.13 0.12
C GLN A 41 -1.49 4.14 1.41
N ALA A 42 -0.27 3.59 1.37
CA ALA A 42 0.52 3.36 2.58
C ALA A 42 1.93 3.87 2.36
N HIS A 43 2.19 5.12 2.75
CA HIS A 43 3.44 5.83 2.48
C HIS A 43 4.69 5.13 3.05
N ASN A 44 4.52 4.34 4.11
CA ASN A 44 5.59 3.51 4.67
C ASN A 44 5.73 2.14 3.98
N TRP A 45 5.06 1.90 2.85
CA TRP A 45 5.21 0.69 2.05
C TRP A 45 5.57 1.04 0.59
N PHE A 46 6.31 0.14 -0.05
CA PHE A 46 6.63 0.22 -1.46
C PHE A 46 6.75 -1.17 -2.07
N TYR A 47 6.69 -1.23 -3.40
CA TYR A 47 6.86 -2.44 -4.19
C TYR A 47 8.23 -2.43 -4.87
N ALA A 48 8.96 -3.53 -4.78
CA ALA A 48 10.06 -3.82 -5.69
C ALA A 48 9.55 -4.70 -6.82
N CYS A 49 9.70 -4.19 -8.04
CA CYS A 49 9.36 -4.88 -9.27
C CYS A 49 10.65 -5.35 -9.95
N TYR A 50 10.69 -6.63 -10.33
CA TYR A 50 11.82 -7.19 -11.07
C TYR A 50 11.33 -8.26 -12.05
N ILE A 51 12.09 -8.50 -13.11
CA ILE A 51 11.78 -9.46 -14.16
C ILE A 51 12.73 -10.65 -14.03
N ASP A 52 12.17 -11.86 -14.03
CA ASP A 52 12.93 -13.10 -14.16
C ASP A 52 12.47 -13.91 -15.38
N GLN A 53 12.88 -15.17 -15.45
CA GLN A 53 12.51 -16.06 -16.55
C GLN A 53 11.00 -16.40 -16.62
N TYR A 54 10.23 -16.08 -15.58
CA TYR A 54 8.79 -16.34 -15.48
C TYR A 54 7.93 -15.09 -15.67
N GLY A 55 8.51 -13.89 -15.63
CA GLY A 55 7.82 -12.64 -15.92
C GLY A 55 8.10 -11.54 -14.90
N MET A 56 7.17 -10.60 -14.79
CA MET A 56 7.23 -9.48 -13.84
C MET A 56 6.78 -9.96 -12.45
N ASN A 57 7.61 -9.73 -11.43
CA ASN A 57 7.38 -10.14 -10.05
C ASN A 57 7.17 -8.92 -9.14
N THR A 58 6.38 -9.10 -8.09
CA THR A 58 6.12 -8.07 -7.06
C THR A 58 6.62 -8.54 -5.70
N VAL A 59 7.40 -7.70 -5.01
CA VAL A 59 7.71 -7.87 -3.59
C VAL A 59 7.35 -6.60 -2.85
N ALA A 60 6.59 -6.72 -1.75
CA ALA A 60 6.23 -5.58 -0.93
C ALA A 60 7.19 -5.43 0.25
N TYR A 61 7.64 -4.21 0.50
CA TYR A 61 8.50 -3.84 1.60
C TYR A 61 7.85 -2.75 2.45
N GLN A 62 8.03 -2.87 3.76
CA GLN A 62 7.69 -1.82 4.71
C GLN A 62 8.97 -1.08 5.11
N CYS A 63 8.92 0.24 5.07
CA CYS A 63 9.97 1.09 5.62
C CYS A 63 10.07 0.93 7.15
N PRO A 64 11.25 1.17 7.74
CA PRO A 64 11.41 1.26 9.18
C PRO A 64 10.43 2.24 9.82
N GLU A 65 10.16 2.05 11.10
CA GLU A 65 9.21 2.89 11.85
C GLU A 65 9.56 4.38 11.71
N GLY A 66 8.55 5.19 11.37
CA GLY A 66 8.68 6.64 11.20
C GLY A 66 9.23 7.10 9.85
N LEU A 67 9.60 6.19 8.94
CA LEU A 67 10.10 6.52 7.61
C LEU A 67 9.07 6.22 6.52
N TRP A 68 9.09 7.03 5.47
CA TRP A 68 8.26 6.89 4.27
C TRP A 68 9.12 6.59 3.05
N PHE A 69 8.59 5.84 2.09
CA PHE A 69 9.31 5.59 0.85
C PHE A 69 9.31 6.84 0.00
N ASN A 70 10.50 7.39 -0.27
CA ASN A 70 10.67 8.57 -1.10
C ASN A 70 10.91 8.15 -2.56
N PRO A 71 9.96 8.37 -3.48
CA PRO A 71 10.13 7.95 -4.88
C PRO A 71 11.18 8.77 -5.64
N ARG A 72 11.60 9.94 -5.13
CA ARG A 72 12.65 10.76 -5.76
C ARG A 72 14.05 10.23 -5.44
N THR A 73 14.28 9.84 -4.19
CA THR A 73 15.58 9.32 -3.73
C THR A 73 15.65 7.79 -3.74
N GLN A 74 14.51 7.12 -3.95
CA GLN A 74 14.37 5.66 -4.02
C GLN A 74 14.82 4.95 -2.72
N VAL A 75 14.65 5.61 -1.57
CA VAL A 75 14.97 5.08 -0.24
C VAL A 75 13.85 5.39 0.76
N CYS A 76 13.85 4.69 1.90
CA CYS A 76 13.04 5.09 3.04
C CYS A 76 13.69 6.31 3.70
N ASP A 77 12.96 7.42 3.72
CA ASP A 77 13.44 8.70 4.22
C ASP A 77 12.43 9.30 5.20
N TRP A 78 12.78 10.45 5.75
CA TRP A 78 11.89 11.18 6.63
C TRP A 78 10.66 11.72 5.87
N PRO A 79 9.46 11.71 6.48
CA PRO A 79 8.21 12.14 5.82
C PRO A 79 8.21 13.55 5.23
N TRP A 80 9.04 14.47 5.76
CA TRP A 80 9.15 15.84 5.24
C TRP A 80 10.04 15.94 3.99
N GLU A 81 10.66 14.85 3.57
CA GLU A 81 11.52 14.77 2.38
C GLU A 81 10.84 14.01 1.20
N GLU A 82 9.67 13.39 1.43
CA GLU A 82 8.84 12.67 0.43
C GLU A 82 8.27 13.55 -0.69
#